data_AF-A0A2D8XI01-F1
#
_entry.id   AF-A0A2D8XI01-F1
#
_cell.length_a   1.000
_cell.length_b   1.000
_cell.length_c   1.000
_cell.angle_alpha   90.00
_cell.angle_beta   90.00
_cell.angle_gamma   90.00
#
_symmetry.space_group_name_H-M   'P 1'
#
loop_
_entity.id
_entity.type
_entity.pdbx_description
1 polymer ?
#
loop_
_entity_poly.entity_id
_entity_poly.type
_entity_poly.pdbx_seq_one_letter_code
_entity_poly.pdbx_strand_id
1 'polypeptide(L)'
;MRAIVILLLASLLSGCMYNYAFSDSVNNSVSLALPNAGSNYASDKFDDGELRCSNAISSATTMEIGLTSIIQGSNETRGRVGDIAVYSRITFPLGARPKARIDCHRLMEYSLQIKQLELEKLRRELSKLKENMVFEN
;
A
#
# COMPACT_ATOMS: atom_id res chain seq x y z
N MET A 1 -60.55 13.96 -55.80
CA MET A 1 -59.29 13.20 -55.97
C MET A 1 -58.06 13.98 -55.48
N ARG A 2 -57.86 15.25 -55.87
CA ARG A 2 -56.70 16.05 -55.43
C ARG A 2 -56.59 16.25 -53.90
N ALA A 3 -57.68 16.54 -53.20
CA ALA A 3 -57.66 16.76 -51.74
C ALA A 3 -57.34 15.48 -50.94
N ILE A 4 -57.76 14.31 -51.42
CA ILE A 4 -57.50 13.01 -50.78
C ILE A 4 -56.02 12.64 -50.90
N VAL A 5 -55.41 12.92 -52.06
CA VAL A 5 -53.97 12.69 -52.28
C VAL A 5 -53.12 13.61 -51.38
N ILE A 6 -53.56 14.85 -51.16
CA ILE A 6 -52.86 15.80 -50.27
C ILE A 6 -52.95 15.36 -48.81
N LEU A 7 -54.12 14.88 -48.36
CA LEU A 7 -54.30 14.36 -47.01
C LEU A 7 -53.48 13.08 -46.75
N LEU A 8 -53.37 12.19 -47.74
CA LEU A 8 -52.55 10.98 -47.63
C LEU A 8 -51.05 11.28 -47.65
N LEU A 9 -50.61 12.29 -48.40
CA LEU A 9 -49.22 12.75 -48.37
C LEU A 9 -48.87 13.40 -47.02
N ALA A 10 -49.80 14.18 -46.44
CA ALA A 10 -49.60 14.82 -45.14
C ALA A 10 -49.50 13.79 -43.99
N SER A 11 -50.29 12.71 -44.03
CA SER A 11 -50.21 11.65 -43.01
C SER A 11 -48.94 10.81 -43.11
N LEU A 12 -48.43 10.59 -44.33
CA LEU A 12 -47.15 9.91 -44.57
C LEU A 12 -45.93 10.75 -44.11
N LEU A 13 -45.98 12.08 -44.23
CA LEU A 13 -44.92 12.96 -43.70
C LEU A 13 -44.94 13.11 -42.17
N SER A 14 -46.11 12.96 -41.52
CA SER A 14 -46.24 13.06 -40.06
C SER A 14 -45.87 11.78 -39.31
N GLY A 15 -45.57 10.68 -40.02
CA GLY A 15 -45.20 9.38 -39.43
C GLY A 15 -43.73 9.25 -39.00
N CYS A 16 -42.94 10.31 -39.11
CA CYS A 16 -41.54 10.27 -38.69
C CYS A 16 -41.40 10.32 -37.17
N MET A 17 -41.03 9.15 -36.62
CA MET A 17 -40.17 8.98 -35.44
C MET A 17 -40.80 9.20 -34.07
N TYR A 18 -41.57 8.22 -33.60
CA TYR A 18 -41.65 7.93 -32.16
C TYR A 18 -40.71 6.76 -31.85
N ASN A 19 -39.40 7.03 -31.80
CA ASN A 19 -38.45 6.05 -31.25
C ASN A 19 -38.51 6.18 -29.73
N TYR A 20 -39.15 5.23 -29.06
CA TYR A 20 -38.98 5.06 -27.61
C TYR A 20 -37.65 4.35 -27.38
N ALA A 21 -36.61 5.13 -27.06
CA ALA A 21 -35.35 4.59 -26.57
C ALA A 21 -35.43 4.50 -25.05
N PHE A 22 -35.49 3.28 -24.50
CA PHE A 22 -35.24 3.04 -23.08
C PHE A 22 -33.72 3.00 -22.88
N SER A 23 -33.19 4.00 -22.19
CA SER A 23 -31.79 4.06 -21.76
C SER A 23 -31.74 3.87 -20.25
N ASP A 24 -31.57 2.64 -19.77
CA ASP A 24 -31.12 2.38 -18.39
C ASP A 24 -29.61 2.55 -18.32
N SER A 25 -29.17 3.79 -18.54
CA SER A 25 -27.79 4.19 -18.31
C SER A 25 -27.68 4.60 -16.84
N VAL A 26 -27.42 3.64 -15.95
CA VAL A 26 -26.91 3.97 -14.62
C VAL A 26 -25.43 4.34 -14.75
N ASN A 27 -25.17 5.46 -15.44
CA ASN A 27 -23.85 6.03 -15.66
C ASN A 27 -23.39 6.77 -14.39
N ASN A 28 -23.22 6.06 -13.29
CA ASN A 28 -22.59 6.64 -12.10
C ASN A 28 -21.07 6.55 -12.26
N SER A 29 -20.49 7.54 -12.93
CA SER A 29 -19.04 7.74 -12.96
C SER A 29 -18.57 8.20 -11.57
N VAL A 30 -18.33 7.25 -10.67
CA VAL A 30 -17.76 7.55 -9.35
C VAL A 30 -16.28 7.87 -9.55
N SER A 31 -15.89 9.11 -9.23
CA SER A 31 -14.49 9.53 -9.22
C SER A 31 -13.77 8.85 -8.05
N LEU A 32 -13.05 7.77 -8.38
CA LEU A 32 -12.30 7.01 -7.40
C LEU A 32 -11.03 7.76 -6.99
N ALA A 33 -11.14 8.63 -6.00
CA ALA A 33 -9.97 9.12 -5.27
C ALA A 33 -9.48 7.97 -4.38
N LEU A 34 -8.50 7.20 -4.85
CA LEU A 34 -7.88 6.17 -4.04
C LEU A 34 -7.26 6.83 -2.79
N PRO A 35 -7.63 6.40 -1.56
CA PRO A 35 -7.01 6.94 -0.36
C PRO A 35 -5.51 6.58 -0.38
N ASN A 36 -4.62 7.57 -0.26
CA ASN A 36 -3.19 7.32 -0.20
C ASN A 36 -2.86 6.66 1.15
N ALA A 37 -2.70 5.34 1.17
CA ALA A 37 -2.26 4.63 2.35
C ALA A 37 -0.74 4.77 2.43
N GLY A 38 -0.26 5.63 3.32
CA GLY A 38 1.16 5.76 3.61
C GLY A 38 1.72 4.42 4.07
N SER A 39 2.52 3.76 3.23
CA SER A 39 3.17 2.51 3.59
C SER A 39 4.29 2.77 4.59
N ASN A 40 4.02 2.51 5.88
CA ASN A 40 5.05 2.47 6.90
C ASN A 40 5.73 1.10 6.87
N TYR A 41 6.82 0.99 6.11
CA TYR A 41 7.68 -0.18 6.15
C TYR A 41 8.46 -0.17 7.46
N ALA A 42 8.25 -1.18 8.31
CA ALA A 42 9.09 -1.39 9.49
C ALA A 42 10.54 -1.63 9.03
N SER A 43 11.48 -0.88 9.60
CA SER A 43 12.92 -1.05 9.37
C SER A 43 13.56 -1.44 10.70
N ASP A 44 14.40 -2.46 10.68
CA ASP A 44 15.29 -2.74 11.79
C ASP A 44 16.52 -1.84 11.67
N LYS A 45 16.90 -1.16 12.75
CA LYS A 45 18.00 -0.20 12.79
C LYS A 45 18.85 -0.46 14.03
N PHE A 46 20.15 -0.61 13.80
CA PHE A 46 21.15 -0.75 14.84
C PHE A 46 22.27 0.28 14.63
N ASP A 47 22.73 0.90 15.71
CA ASP A 47 23.76 1.94 15.70
C ASP A 47 24.65 1.80 16.94
N ASP A 48 25.91 1.41 16.74
CA ASP A 48 26.95 1.26 17.79
C ASP A 48 28.04 2.34 17.65
N GLY A 49 27.72 3.48 17.01
CA GLY A 49 28.65 4.58 16.76
C GLY A 49 29.64 4.30 15.62
N GLU A 50 30.29 3.14 15.60
CA GLU A 50 31.20 2.70 14.54
C GLU A 50 30.47 1.90 13.45
N LEU A 51 29.51 1.06 13.84
CA LEU A 51 28.72 0.23 12.94
C LEU A 51 27.26 0.70 12.91
N ARG A 52 26.75 1.04 11.72
CA ARG A 52 25.35 1.45 11.50
C ARG A 52 24.69 0.50 10.51
N CYS A 53 23.65 -0.22 10.96
CA CYS A 53 22.84 -1.09 10.11
C CYS A 53 21.41 -0.53 10.03
N SER A 54 20.87 -0.40 8.83
CA SER A 54 19.46 -0.06 8.60
C SER A 54 18.94 -0.96 7.49
N ASN A 55 18.05 -1.89 7.81
CA ASN A 55 17.48 -2.81 6.83
C ASN A 55 15.95 -2.72 6.87
N ALA A 56 15.36 -2.37 5.73
CA ALA A 56 13.92 -2.44 5.56
C ALA A 56 13.48 -3.91 5.64
N ILE A 57 12.60 -4.24 6.60
CA ILE A 57 12.03 -5.59 6.75
C ILE A 57 11.20 -5.94 5.51
N SER A 58 10.65 -4.93 4.83
CA SER A 58 9.85 -5.10 3.62
C SER A 58 10.65 -4.91 2.34
N SER A 59 10.23 -5.66 1.33
CA SER A 59 10.83 -5.63 0.00
C SER A 59 10.62 -4.27 -0.67
N ALA A 60 11.66 -3.76 -1.35
CA ALA A 60 11.67 -2.43 -1.97
C ALA A 60 10.66 -2.26 -3.11
N THR A 61 10.08 -3.35 -3.60
CA THR A 61 9.03 -3.32 -4.61
C THR A 61 7.76 -3.95 -4.05
N THR A 62 6.69 -3.17 -4.03
CA THR A 62 5.34 -3.62 -3.73
C THR A 62 4.47 -3.45 -4.97
N MET A 63 3.62 -4.43 -5.23
CA MET A 63 2.54 -4.34 -6.21
C MET A 63 1.23 -4.20 -5.46
N GLU A 64 0.50 -3.13 -5.77
CA GLU A 64 -0.81 -2.87 -5.21
C GLU A 64 -1.88 -3.20 -6.26
N ILE A 65 -2.81 -4.07 -5.89
CA ILE A 65 -4.03 -4.31 -6.66
C ILE A 65 -5.18 -3.74 -5.85
N GLY A 66 -5.86 -2.74 -6.43
CA GLY A 66 -7.08 -2.14 -5.89
C GLY A 66 -8.29 -2.61 -6.68
N LEU A 67 -9.33 -3.10 -5.98
CA LEU A 67 -10.63 -3.42 -6.56
C LEU A 67 -11.68 -2.52 -5.93
N THR A 68 -12.51 -1.91 -6.79
CA THR A 68 -13.70 -1.18 -6.37
C THR A 68 -14.95 -1.85 -6.89
N SER A 69 -15.96 -1.95 -6.02
CA SER A 69 -17.29 -2.42 -6.40
C SER A 69 -18.34 -1.43 -5.92
N ILE A 70 -19.29 -1.10 -6.78
CA ILE A 70 -20.44 -0.27 -6.45
C ILE A 70 -21.63 -1.20 -6.27
N ILE A 71 -22.26 -1.16 -5.09
CA ILE A 71 -23.49 -1.90 -4.81
C ILE A 71 -24.65 -0.90 -4.91
N GLN A 72 -25.51 -1.12 -5.89
CA GLN A 72 -26.73 -0.33 -6.11
C GLN A 72 -27.90 -1.08 -5.50
N GLY A 73 -28.46 -0.57 -4.40
CA GLY A 73 -29.59 -1.21 -3.74
C GLY A 73 -30.92 -0.80 -4.37
N SER A 74 -31.37 -1.41 -5.46
CA SER A 74 -32.70 -1.11 -6.03
C SER A 74 -33.80 -1.47 -5.03
N ASN A 75 -34.42 -0.47 -4.41
CA ASN A 75 -35.62 -0.65 -3.61
C ASN A 75 -36.75 0.15 -4.25
N GLU A 76 -37.68 -0.53 -4.92
CA GLU A 76 -38.74 0.08 -5.72
C GLU A 76 -39.75 0.91 -4.90
N THR A 77 -39.67 0.88 -3.57
CA THR A 77 -40.70 1.46 -2.69
C THR A 77 -40.32 2.77 -2.01
N ARG A 78 -39.04 3.16 -1.98
CA ARG A 78 -38.60 4.43 -1.36
C ARG A 78 -37.42 5.01 -2.13
N GLY A 79 -37.70 6.03 -2.94
CA GLY A 79 -36.82 6.60 -3.96
C GLY A 79 -35.55 7.33 -3.50
N ARG A 80 -34.78 6.77 -2.56
CA ARG A 80 -33.37 7.13 -2.37
C ARG A 80 -32.55 5.88 -2.08
N VAL A 81 -31.92 5.40 -3.14
CA VAL A 81 -30.89 4.37 -3.09
C VAL A 81 -29.56 5.10 -3.03
N GLY A 82 -28.83 4.95 -1.92
CA GLY A 82 -27.45 5.41 -1.83
C GLY A 82 -26.54 4.36 -2.46
N ASP A 83 -25.64 4.79 -3.33
CA ASP A 83 -24.60 3.91 -3.86
C ASP A 83 -23.52 3.68 -2.81
N ILE A 84 -23.23 2.42 -2.49
CA ILE A 84 -22.15 2.06 -1.57
C ILE A 84 -20.96 1.60 -2.40
N ALA A 85 -19.85 2.35 -2.33
CA ALA A 85 -18.58 1.97 -2.94
C ALA A 85 -17.72 1.22 -1.92
N VAL A 86 -17.38 -0.04 -2.23
CA VAL A 86 -16.43 -0.85 -1.46
C VAL A 86 -15.08 -0.79 -2.17
N TYR A 87 -14.01 -0.50 -1.43
CA TYR A 87 -12.65 -0.50 -1.93
C TYR A 87 -11.84 -1.54 -1.16
N SER A 88 -11.23 -2.48 -1.87
CA SER A 88 -10.29 -3.45 -1.32
C SER A 88 -8.92 -3.26 -1.94
N ARG A 89 -7.87 -3.35 -1.12
CA ARG A 89 -6.47 -3.25 -1.54
C ARG A 89 -5.72 -4.46 -1.04
N ILE A 90 -4.98 -5.11 -1.95
CA ILE A 90 -4.04 -6.15 -1.60
C ILE A 90 -2.66 -5.70 -2.06
N THR A 91 -1.71 -5.66 -1.12
CA THR A 91 -0.33 -5.24 -1.38
C THR A 91 0.58 -6.46 -1.32
N PHE A 92 1.18 -6.81 -2.44
CA PHE A 92 2.13 -7.92 -2.56
C PHE A 92 3.57 -7.39 -2.57
N PRO A 93 4.45 -7.84 -1.67
CA PRO A 93 5.87 -7.55 -1.80
C PRO A 93 6.46 -8.37 -2.97
N LEU A 94 6.84 -7.71 -4.06
CA LEU A 94 7.35 -8.33 -5.29
C LEU A 94 8.86 -8.59 -5.26
N GLY A 95 9.60 -7.91 -4.38
CA GLY A 95 11.05 -7.93 -4.50
C GLY A 95 11.61 -9.30 -4.15
N ALA A 96 12.45 -9.80 -5.06
CA ALA A 96 13.23 -11.02 -4.88
C ALA A 96 13.95 -10.97 -3.52
N ARG A 97 13.89 -12.06 -2.75
CA ARG A 97 14.75 -12.20 -1.56
C ARG A 97 16.19 -12.18 -2.07
N PRO A 98 16.98 -11.15 -1.79
CA PRO A 98 18.37 -11.15 -2.24
C PRO A 98 19.08 -12.30 -1.50
N LYS A 99 19.86 -13.10 -2.24
CA LYS A 99 20.52 -14.31 -1.74
C LYS A 99 21.40 -14.06 -0.50
N ALA A 100 21.89 -12.84 -0.33
CA ALA A 100 22.57 -12.38 0.87
C ALA A 100 22.00 -11.03 1.28
N ARG A 101 21.27 -11.00 2.41
CA ARG A 101 21.02 -9.76 3.17
C ARG A 101 22.04 -9.67 4.28
N ILE A 102 22.56 -8.46 4.50
CA ILE A 102 23.22 -8.15 5.77
C ILE A 102 22.15 -8.28 6.85
N ASP A 103 22.39 -9.17 7.80
CA ASP A 103 21.52 -9.43 8.94
C ASP A 103 21.94 -8.52 10.09
N CYS A 104 21.14 -7.48 10.37
CA CYS A 104 21.42 -6.54 11.45
C CYS A 104 21.45 -7.24 12.82
N HIS A 105 20.68 -8.33 12.98
CA HIS A 105 20.66 -9.10 14.22
C HIS A 105 22.03 -9.76 14.48
N ARG A 106 22.57 -10.46 13.47
CA ARG A 106 23.92 -11.05 13.57
C ARG A 106 25.01 -10.01 13.78
N LEU A 107 24.93 -8.87 13.10
CA LEU A 107 25.90 -7.78 13.27
C LEU A 107 25.90 -7.23 14.70
N MET A 108 24.72 -7.09 15.31
CA MET A 108 24.59 -6.71 16.71
C MET A 108 25.19 -7.77 17.65
N GLU A 109 24.97 -9.06 17.38
CA GLU A 109 25.59 -10.11 18.19
C GLU A 109 27.13 -10.04 18.15
N TYR A 110 27.70 -9.82 16.97
CA TYR A 110 29.15 -9.67 16.83
C TYR A 110 29.68 -8.43 17.53
N SER A 111 28.95 -7.30 17.49
CA SER A 111 29.40 -6.09 18.18
C SER A 111 29.42 -6.29 19.70
N LEU A 112 28.40 -6.95 20.26
CA LEU A 112 28.37 -7.31 21.68
C LEU A 112 29.55 -8.19 22.09
N GLN A 113 29.91 -9.19 21.28
CA GLN A 113 31.06 -10.05 21.55
C GLN A 113 32.38 -9.27 21.55
N ILE A 114 32.59 -8.39 20.58
CA ILE A 114 33.80 -7.56 20.50
C ILE A 114 33.90 -6.64 21.73
N LYS A 115 32.80 -5.99 22.13
CA LYS A 115 32.78 -5.12 23.33
C LYS A 115 33.07 -5.89 24.61
N GLN A 116 32.58 -7.14 24.73
CA GLN A 116 32.89 -7.98 25.88
C GLN A 116 34.39 -8.33 25.96
N LEU A 117 34.99 -8.71 24.82
CA LEU A 117 36.43 -9.00 24.75
C LEU A 117 37.29 -7.77 25.08
N GLU A 118 36.86 -6.59 24.63
CA GLU A 118 37.51 -5.32 24.94
C GLU A 118 37.46 -5.01 26.45
N LEU A 119 36.29 -5.18 27.07
CA LEU A 119 36.13 -5.02 28.52
C LEU A 119 37.01 -5.98 29.34
N GLU A 120 37.11 -7.25 28.92
CA GLU A 120 37.98 -8.22 29.58
C GLU A 120 39.46 -7.85 29.48
N LYS A 121 39.89 -7.37 28.31
CA LYS A 121 41.27 -6.91 28.10
C LYS A 121 41.59 -5.73 29.02
N LEU A 122 40.70 -4.73 29.07
CA LEU A 122 40.85 -3.57 29.94
C LEU A 122 40.88 -3.97 31.43
N ARG A 123 40.04 -4.91 31.86
CA ARG A 123 40.08 -5.44 33.24
C ARG A 123 41.41 -6.12 33.56
N ARG A 124 41.98 -6.87 32.63
CA ARG A 124 43.31 -7.51 32.78
C ARG A 124 44.44 -6.49 32.85
N GLU A 125 44.35 -5.40 32.11
CA GLU A 125 45.34 -4.31 32.18
C GLU A 125 45.24 -3.56 33.52
N LEU A 126 44.02 -3.27 33.99
CA LEU A 126 43.80 -2.66 35.30
C LEU A 126 44.25 -3.56 36.46
N SER A 127 44.05 -4.88 36.38
CA SER A 127 44.50 -5.78 37.44
C SER A 127 46.02 -5.78 37.59
N LYS A 128 46.76 -5.81 36.46
CA LYS A 128 48.22 -5.70 36.45
C LYS A 128 48.71 -4.37 37.04
N LEU A 129 48.06 -3.26 36.68
CA LEU A 129 48.40 -1.95 37.24
C LEU A 129 48.12 -1.88 38.75
N LYS A 130 46.99 -2.44 39.20
CA LYS A 130 46.65 -2.51 40.62
C LYS A 130 47.64 -3.35 41.42
N GLU A 131 48.07 -4.49 40.88
CA GLU A 131 49.10 -5.32 41.50
C GLU A 131 50.42 -4.55 41.62
N ASN A 132 50.90 -3.91 40.55
CA ASN A 132 52.13 -3.12 40.56
C ASN A 132 52.14 -2.00 41.61
N MET A 133 51.02 -1.26 41.78
CA MET A 133 50.92 -0.20 42.79
C MET A 133 50.91 -0.72 44.24
N VAL A 134 50.48 -1.96 44.47
CA VAL A 134 50.54 -2.58 45.81
C VAL A 134 51.96 -3.00 46.18
N PHE A 135 52.82 -3.26 45.19
CA PHE A 135 54.23 -3.59 45.45
C PHE A 135 55.12 -2.35 45.70
N GLU A 136 54.67 -1.15 45.32
CA GLU A 136 55.43 0.11 45.52
C GLU A 136 55.13 0.83 46.85
N ASN A 137 54.25 0.29 47.70
CA ASN A 137 53.85 0.89 48.98
C ASN A 137 54.02 -0.08 50.15
#